data_AF-A0A1D8S4F9-F1
#
_entry.id   AF-A0A1D8S4F9-F1
#
_cell.length_a   1.000
_cell.length_b   1.000
_cell.length_c   1.000
_cell.angle_alpha   90.00
_cell.angle_beta   90.00
_cell.angle_gamma   90.00
#
_symmetry.space_group_name_H-M   'P 1'
#
loop_
_entity.id
_entity.type
_entity.pdbx_description
1 polymer ?
#
loop_
_entity_poly.entity_id
_entity_poly.type
_entity_poly.pdbx_seq_one_letter_code
_entity_poly.pdbx_strand_id
1 'polypeptide(L)'
;MDLKADGTGDLTLVLTRDLTSDVEKQAFESISENETARAAIEARFADRIGALAESISTSVEREVTVSETSIDLATTQDGETGVIRLSATIEGLALVDGDRLVLTEPFASGFSADRPIIVHVPEGYTVEQVQPTPDAQNGTTLEWTAGADVTDFELELTADSSATSTPGFGFAGASIALLGAALLGYRRR
;
A
#
# COMPACT_ATOMS: atom_id res chain seq x y z
N MET A 1 -5.29 2.95 -2.76
CA MET A 1 -4.54 1.69 -2.59
C MET A 1 -3.74 1.87 -1.32
N ASP A 2 -3.92 0.97 -0.37
CA ASP A 2 -3.20 1.00 0.89
C ASP A 2 -2.22 -0.17 0.90
N LEU A 3 -0.92 0.14 0.85
CA LEU A 3 0.13 -0.86 0.79
C LEU A 3 0.55 -1.25 2.21
N LYS A 4 0.72 -2.55 2.45
CA LYS A 4 1.14 -3.13 3.73
C LYS A 4 2.60 -3.56 3.68
N ALA A 5 3.20 -3.68 4.86
CA ALA A 5 4.60 -4.06 5.03
C ALA A 5 4.93 -5.49 4.54
N ASP A 6 3.93 -6.35 4.41
CA ASP A 6 4.05 -7.72 3.90
C ASP A 6 3.89 -7.81 2.37
N GLY A 7 3.76 -6.66 1.69
CA GLY A 7 3.55 -6.58 0.25
C GLY A 7 2.10 -6.78 -0.20
N THR A 8 1.15 -6.88 0.72
CA THR A 8 -0.29 -6.88 0.42
C THR A 8 -0.75 -5.46 0.08
N GLY A 9 -1.65 -5.33 -0.91
CA GLY A 9 -2.31 -4.06 -1.24
C GLY A 9 -3.82 -4.14 -1.07
N ASP A 10 -4.39 -3.25 -0.28
CA ASP A 10 -5.84 -3.08 -0.21
C ASP A 10 -6.27 -2.08 -1.29
N LEU A 11 -6.92 -2.60 -2.33
CA LEU A 11 -7.41 -1.79 -3.44
C LEU A 11 -8.81 -1.29 -3.12
N THR A 12 -9.05 0.00 -3.32
CA THR A 12 -10.41 0.57 -3.33
C THR A 12 -10.61 1.40 -4.60
N LEU A 13 -11.63 1.04 -5.38
CA LEU A 13 -12.11 1.81 -6.53
C LEU A 13 -13.35 2.60 -6.12
N VAL A 14 -13.27 3.92 -6.25
CA VAL A 14 -14.40 4.82 -5.98
C VAL A 14 -15.01 5.30 -7.30
N LEU A 15 -16.32 5.10 -7.44
CA LEU A 15 -17.13 5.60 -8.55
C LEU A 15 -18.21 6.53 -8.00
N THR A 16 -18.40 7.67 -8.67
CA THR A 16 -19.45 8.62 -8.31
C THR A 16 -20.56 8.65 -9.36
N ARG A 17 -21.78 8.96 -8.92
CA ARG A 17 -22.96 9.17 -9.75
C ARG A 17 -23.64 10.47 -9.34
N ASP A 18 -23.98 11.28 -10.34
CA ASP A 18 -24.77 12.49 -10.16
C ASP A 18 -26.22 12.08 -9.93
N LEU A 19 -26.73 12.34 -8.73
CA LEU A 19 -28.09 12.02 -8.32
C LEU A 19 -28.98 13.27 -8.32
N THR A 20 -28.68 14.31 -9.09
CA THR A 20 -29.52 15.51 -9.15
C THR A 20 -30.86 15.26 -9.88
N SER A 21 -30.95 14.23 -10.72
CA SER A 21 -32.18 13.84 -11.41
C SER A 21 -32.90 12.67 -10.73
N ASP A 22 -34.23 12.66 -10.75
CA ASP A 22 -35.04 11.58 -10.17
C ASP A 22 -34.78 10.22 -10.84
N VAL A 23 -34.43 10.23 -12.13
CA VAL A 23 -34.08 9.02 -12.89
C VAL A 23 -32.79 8.40 -12.36
N GLU A 24 -31.74 9.20 -12.16
CA GLU A 24 -30.46 8.73 -11.62
C GLU A 24 -30.60 8.27 -10.15
N LYS A 25 -31.35 9.02 -9.33
CA LYS A 25 -31.69 8.61 -7.95
C LYS A 25 -32.34 7.24 -7.93
N GLN A 26 -33.40 7.06 -8.72
CA GLN A 26 -34.14 5.80 -8.76
C GLN A 26 -33.27 4.64 -9.28
N ALA A 27 -32.41 4.89 -10.28
CA ALA A 27 -31.48 3.88 -10.77
C ALA A 27 -30.46 3.46 -9.71
N PHE A 28 -29.89 4.41 -8.97
CA PHE A 28 -28.94 4.15 -7.89
C PHE A 28 -29.61 3.41 -6.71
N GLU A 29 -30.79 3.87 -6.28
CA GLU A 29 -31.59 3.23 -5.23
C GLU A 29 -31.96 1.79 -5.60
N SER A 30 -32.35 1.56 -6.86
CA SER A 30 -32.67 0.22 -7.38
C SER A 30 -31.49 -0.75 -7.28
N ILE A 31 -30.25 -0.27 -7.36
CA ILE A 31 -29.06 -1.11 -7.14
C ILE A 31 -28.81 -1.27 -5.65
N SER A 32 -28.86 -0.18 -4.88
CA SER A 32 -28.60 -0.17 -3.44
C SER A 32 -29.49 -1.16 -2.68
N GLU A 33 -30.79 -1.18 -2.99
CA GLU A 33 -31.79 -2.03 -2.35
C GLU A 33 -31.81 -3.46 -2.88
N ASN A 34 -31.12 -3.74 -4.00
CA ASN A 34 -31.15 -5.04 -4.67
C ASN A 34 -29.85 -5.82 -4.43
N GLU A 35 -29.90 -6.77 -3.51
CA GLU A 35 -28.76 -7.64 -3.17
C GLU A 35 -28.24 -8.43 -4.38
N THR A 36 -29.13 -8.96 -5.23
CA THR A 36 -28.73 -9.70 -6.44
C THR A 36 -27.98 -8.79 -7.42
N ALA A 37 -28.41 -7.53 -7.56
CA ALA A 37 -27.73 -6.56 -8.41
C ALA A 37 -26.34 -6.23 -7.86
N ARG A 38 -26.23 -6.01 -6.54
CA ARG A 38 -24.95 -5.75 -5.86
C ARG A 38 -23.99 -6.93 -6.01
N ALA A 39 -24.44 -8.16 -5.73
CA ALA A 39 -23.66 -9.38 -5.90
C ALA A 39 -23.18 -9.56 -7.35
N ALA A 40 -24.02 -9.21 -8.34
CA ALA A 40 -23.62 -9.27 -9.74
C ALA A 40 -22.58 -8.20 -10.14
N ILE A 41 -22.55 -7.05 -9.48
CA ILE A 41 -21.50 -6.04 -9.69
C ILE A 41 -20.21 -6.48 -9.02
N GLU A 42 -20.30 -6.97 -7.78
CA GLU A 42 -19.17 -7.51 -7.02
C GLU A 42 -18.50 -8.67 -7.76
N ALA A 43 -19.27 -9.63 -8.28
CA ALA A 43 -18.73 -10.75 -9.05
C ALA A 43 -17.96 -10.30 -10.29
N ARG A 44 -18.49 -9.31 -11.03
CA ARG A 44 -17.77 -8.74 -12.20
C ARG A 44 -16.49 -8.02 -11.80
N PHE A 45 -16.49 -7.35 -10.65
CA PHE A 45 -15.30 -6.72 -10.10
C PHE A 45 -14.27 -7.78 -9.70
N ALA A 46 -14.70 -8.84 -9.01
CA ALA A 46 -13.87 -9.99 -8.62
C ALA A 46 -13.24 -10.67 -9.85
N ASP A 47 -14.02 -10.95 -10.89
CA ASP A 47 -13.50 -11.53 -12.14
C ASP A 47 -12.45 -10.63 -12.80
N ARG A 48 -12.71 -9.32 -12.86
CA ARG A 48 -11.80 -8.36 -13.47
C ARG A 48 -10.49 -8.22 -12.71
N ILE A 49 -10.56 -8.12 -11.38
CA ILE A 49 -9.37 -7.97 -10.55
C ILE A 49 -8.59 -9.30 -10.43
N GLY A 50 -9.29 -10.44 -10.47
CA GLY A 50 -8.67 -11.76 -10.56
C GLY A 50 -7.85 -11.93 -11.84
N ALA A 51 -8.43 -11.57 -12.99
CA ALA A 51 -7.70 -11.56 -14.26
C ALA A 51 -6.48 -10.62 -14.25
N LEU A 52 -6.60 -9.47 -13.56
CA LEU A 52 -5.45 -8.59 -13.34
C LEU A 52 -4.38 -9.28 -12.51
N ALA A 53 -4.72 -9.88 -11.37
CA ALA A 53 -3.76 -10.58 -10.51
C ALA A 53 -3.06 -11.76 -11.22
N GLU A 54 -3.76 -12.50 -12.08
CA GLU A 54 -3.16 -13.54 -12.94
C GLU A 54 -2.12 -12.95 -13.91
N SER A 55 -2.45 -11.81 -14.53
CA SER A 55 -1.52 -11.08 -15.41
C SER A 55 -0.29 -10.60 -14.65
N ILE A 56 -0.48 -10.00 -13.47
CA ILE A 56 0.61 -9.56 -12.60
C ILE A 56 1.47 -10.76 -12.20
N SER A 57 0.85 -11.85 -11.72
CA SER A 57 1.56 -13.06 -11.30
C SER A 57 2.50 -13.59 -12.37
N THR A 58 2.06 -13.53 -13.62
CA THR A 58 2.86 -13.93 -14.79
C THR A 58 4.00 -12.93 -15.05
N SER A 59 3.73 -11.63 -14.94
CA SER A 59 4.72 -10.55 -15.15
C SER A 59 5.85 -10.58 -14.10
N VAL A 60 5.49 -10.76 -12.82
CA VAL A 60 6.44 -10.76 -11.70
C VAL A 60 6.99 -12.15 -11.33
N GLU A 61 6.59 -13.18 -12.07
CA GLU A 61 6.98 -14.59 -11.85
C GLU A 61 6.77 -15.07 -10.39
N ARG A 62 5.69 -14.62 -9.76
CA ARG A 62 5.35 -14.90 -8.35
C ARG A 62 3.84 -14.98 -8.19
N GLU A 63 3.39 -15.72 -7.18
CA GLU A 63 1.96 -15.81 -6.88
C GLU A 63 1.41 -14.46 -6.39
N VAL A 64 0.34 -14.00 -7.03
CA VAL A 64 -0.49 -12.86 -6.62
C VAL A 64 -1.93 -13.32 -6.55
N THR A 65 -2.55 -13.19 -5.38
CA THR A 65 -3.90 -13.68 -5.11
C THR A 65 -4.84 -12.52 -4.76
N VAL A 66 -6.10 -12.65 -5.17
CA VAL A 66 -7.16 -11.73 -4.81
C VAL A 66 -8.06 -12.39 -3.78
N SER A 67 -8.39 -11.65 -2.73
CA SER A 67 -9.36 -12.05 -1.73
C SER A 67 -10.24 -10.86 -1.30
N GLU A 68 -11.22 -11.13 -0.44
CA GLU A 68 -12.02 -10.12 0.26
C GLU A 68 -12.66 -9.05 -0.65
N THR A 69 -13.21 -9.47 -1.79
CA THR A 69 -13.95 -8.57 -2.67
C THR A 69 -15.22 -8.08 -1.99
N SER A 70 -15.56 -6.81 -2.18
CA SER A 70 -16.78 -6.23 -1.61
C SER A 70 -17.28 -5.02 -2.40
N ILE A 71 -18.55 -4.70 -2.19
CA ILE A 71 -19.21 -3.50 -2.72
C ILE A 71 -19.93 -2.74 -1.59
N ASP A 72 -19.65 -1.45 -1.48
CA ASP A 72 -20.33 -0.51 -0.59
C ASP A 72 -20.97 0.61 -1.42
N LEU A 73 -22.22 0.95 -1.10
CA LEU A 73 -22.95 2.05 -1.73
C LEU A 73 -23.37 3.03 -0.65
N ALA A 74 -23.06 4.30 -0.88
CA ALA A 74 -23.41 5.39 0.01
C ALA A 74 -23.91 6.59 -0.79
N THR A 75 -24.57 7.52 -0.12
CA THR A 75 -24.89 8.83 -0.67
C THR A 75 -24.19 9.89 0.16
N THR A 76 -23.72 10.96 -0.47
CA THR A 76 -23.19 12.14 0.21
C THR A 76 -24.25 12.78 1.12
N GLN A 77 -23.80 13.59 2.07
CA GLN A 77 -24.68 14.21 3.06
C GLN A 77 -25.73 15.14 2.44
N ASP A 78 -25.43 15.77 1.30
CA ASP A 78 -26.35 16.60 0.53
C ASP A 78 -27.38 15.79 -0.29
N GLY A 79 -27.19 14.46 -0.42
CA GLY A 79 -28.06 13.60 -1.19
C GLY A 79 -27.83 13.64 -2.71
N GLU A 80 -26.88 14.45 -3.19
CA GLU A 80 -26.72 14.75 -4.62
C GLU A 80 -25.70 13.85 -5.32
N THR A 81 -24.86 13.13 -4.58
CA THR A 81 -23.87 12.22 -5.15
C THR A 81 -23.99 10.82 -4.56
N GLY A 82 -24.16 9.84 -5.45
CA GLY A 82 -24.04 8.43 -5.13
C GLY A 82 -22.58 8.01 -5.19
N VAL A 83 -22.11 7.27 -4.20
CA VAL A 83 -20.74 6.76 -4.08
C VAL A 83 -20.80 5.25 -4.08
N ILE A 84 -20.10 4.61 -5.02
CA ILE A 84 -19.92 3.16 -5.08
C ILE A 84 -18.45 2.89 -4.80
N ARG A 85 -18.16 2.11 -3.76
CA ARG A 85 -16.81 1.64 -3.42
C ARG A 85 -16.73 0.16 -3.70
N LEU A 86 -15.75 -0.23 -4.50
CA LEU A 86 -15.42 -1.62 -4.76
C LEU A 86 -14.04 -1.87 -4.15
N SER A 87 -13.92 -2.85 -3.26
CA SER A 87 -12.67 -3.12 -2.55
C SER A 87 -12.25 -4.57 -2.73
N ALA A 88 -10.94 -4.81 -2.76
CA ALA A 88 -10.33 -6.14 -2.79
C ALA A 88 -8.97 -6.11 -2.09
N THR A 89 -8.60 -7.24 -1.49
CA THR A 89 -7.27 -7.48 -0.95
C THR A 89 -6.44 -8.20 -2.00
N ILE A 90 -5.25 -7.69 -2.32
CA ILE A 90 -4.32 -8.29 -3.27
C ILE A 90 -3.06 -8.69 -2.53
N GLU A 91 -2.89 -9.97 -2.26
CA GLU A 91 -1.71 -10.52 -1.59
C GLU A 91 -0.59 -10.75 -2.60
N GLY A 92 0.66 -10.56 -2.17
CA GLY A 92 1.81 -10.69 -3.07
C GLY A 92 1.89 -9.57 -4.11
N LEU A 93 1.21 -8.44 -3.90
CA LEU A 93 1.22 -7.34 -4.86
C LEU A 93 2.61 -6.71 -5.00
N ALA A 94 3.21 -6.28 -3.89
CA ALA A 94 4.58 -5.78 -3.87
C ALA A 94 5.58 -6.92 -3.56
N LEU A 95 6.77 -6.81 -4.11
CA LEU A 95 7.91 -7.64 -3.73
C LEU A 95 8.44 -7.17 -2.37
N VAL A 96 8.63 -8.10 -1.44
CA VAL A 96 9.28 -7.87 -0.16
C VAL A 96 10.69 -8.44 -0.21
N ASP A 97 11.70 -7.61 -0.01
CA ASP A 97 13.12 -7.99 0.01
C ASP A 97 13.83 -7.37 1.22
N GLY A 98 13.81 -8.08 2.35
CA GLY A 98 14.32 -7.58 3.62
C GLY A 98 13.54 -6.34 4.07
N ASP A 99 14.22 -5.20 4.14
CA ASP A 99 13.64 -3.91 4.52
C ASP A 99 13.06 -3.15 3.32
N ARG A 100 13.05 -3.74 2.12
CA ARG A 100 12.64 -3.11 0.87
C ARG A 100 11.29 -3.63 0.39
N LEU A 101 10.43 -2.73 -0.06
CA LEU A 101 9.19 -3.04 -0.78
C LEU A 101 9.26 -2.44 -2.19
N VAL A 102 8.94 -3.24 -3.20
CA VAL A 102 8.92 -2.79 -4.60
C VAL A 102 7.56 -3.09 -5.22
N LEU A 103 6.86 -2.05 -5.67
CA LEU A 103 5.58 -2.10 -6.36
C LEU A 103 5.76 -1.58 -7.80
N THR A 104 5.55 -2.45 -8.79
CA THR A 104 5.69 -2.11 -10.22
C THR A 104 4.36 -2.21 -10.96
N GLU A 105 3.70 -3.35 -10.82
CA GLU A 105 2.35 -3.60 -11.34
C GLU A 105 1.30 -3.21 -10.28
N PRO A 106 0.05 -2.87 -10.64
CA PRO A 106 -0.61 -3.01 -11.95
C PRO A 106 -0.46 -1.81 -12.89
N PHE A 107 0.29 -0.78 -12.51
CA PHE A 107 0.25 0.51 -13.21
C PHE A 107 1.23 0.58 -14.38
N ALA A 108 2.27 -0.27 -14.38
CA ALA A 108 3.30 -0.27 -15.43
C ALA A 108 2.80 -0.75 -16.80
N SER A 109 1.76 -1.59 -16.88
CA SER A 109 1.33 -2.25 -18.12
C SER A 109 -0.02 -1.76 -18.68
N GLY A 110 0.01 -0.80 -19.62
CA GLY A 110 -1.16 -0.40 -20.41
C GLY A 110 -2.30 0.24 -19.60
N PHE A 111 -2.01 0.71 -18.39
CA PHE A 111 -2.97 1.35 -17.50
C PHE A 111 -3.12 2.83 -17.88
N SER A 112 -4.30 3.20 -18.40
CA SER A 112 -4.71 4.61 -18.49
C SER A 112 -5.42 4.99 -17.20
N ALA A 113 -4.86 5.93 -16.46
CA ALA A 113 -5.43 6.43 -15.22
C ALA A 113 -6.61 7.37 -15.53
N ASP A 114 -7.77 6.87 -15.95
CA ASP A 114 -8.95 7.72 -16.22
C ASP A 114 -9.53 8.39 -14.94
N ARG A 115 -8.88 8.14 -13.80
CA ARG A 115 -9.21 8.64 -12.46
C ARG A 115 -7.91 8.82 -11.67
N PRO A 116 -7.94 9.61 -10.58
CA PRO A 116 -6.77 9.75 -9.73
C PRO A 116 -6.35 8.39 -9.15
N ILE A 117 -5.04 8.19 -9.06
CA ILE A 117 -4.43 7.06 -8.35
C ILE A 117 -3.87 7.60 -7.05
N ILE A 118 -4.25 6.96 -5.94
CA ILE A 118 -3.74 7.29 -4.62
C ILE A 118 -3.13 6.04 -4.02
N VAL A 119 -1.85 6.14 -3.64
CA VAL A 119 -1.10 5.10 -2.95
C VAL A 119 -0.73 5.59 -1.57
N HIS A 120 -1.14 4.84 -0.55
CA HIS A 120 -0.73 5.05 0.83
C HIS A 120 0.41 4.08 1.17
N VAL A 121 1.56 4.65 1.50
CA VAL A 121 2.78 3.97 1.94
C VAL A 121 2.56 3.43 3.36
N PRO A 122 3.01 2.21 3.66
CA PRO A 122 2.90 1.63 5.00
C PRO A 122 3.63 2.49 6.04
N GLU A 123 3.12 2.50 7.27
CA GLU A 123 3.80 3.17 8.38
C GLU A 123 5.21 2.62 8.59
N GLY A 124 6.16 3.50 8.89
CA GLY A 124 7.56 3.13 9.08
C GLY A 124 8.30 2.80 7.78
N TYR A 125 7.76 3.17 6.62
CA TYR A 125 8.45 3.13 5.34
C TYR A 125 8.59 4.53 4.75
N THR A 126 9.66 4.73 3.98
CA THR A 126 9.91 5.94 3.21
C THR A 126 10.05 5.61 1.74
N VAL A 127 9.71 6.56 0.87
CA VAL A 127 9.87 6.43 -0.58
C VAL A 127 11.35 6.63 -0.93
N GLU A 128 12.00 5.58 -1.42
CA GLU A 128 13.37 5.62 -1.94
C GLU A 128 13.37 6.05 -3.41
N GLN A 129 12.49 5.43 -4.20
CA GLN A 129 12.30 5.73 -5.62
C GLN A 129 10.82 5.71 -5.97
N VAL A 130 10.40 6.64 -6.84
CA VAL A 130 9.08 6.62 -7.45
C VAL A 130 9.16 7.15 -8.88
N GLN A 131 8.62 6.38 -9.81
CA GLN A 131 8.46 6.74 -11.22
C GLN A 131 7.08 6.27 -11.67
N PRO A 132 6.34 7.07 -12.47
CA PRO A 132 6.57 8.49 -12.68
C PRO A 132 6.36 9.30 -11.40
N THR A 133 6.94 10.50 -11.36
CA THR A 133 6.81 11.40 -10.21
C THR A 133 5.32 11.67 -9.92
N PRO A 134 4.85 11.51 -8.67
CA PRO A 134 3.48 11.84 -8.32
C PRO A 134 3.22 13.35 -8.47
N ASP A 135 1.99 13.69 -8.85
CA ASP A 135 1.53 15.08 -8.93
C ASP A 135 1.47 15.75 -7.55
N ALA A 136 1.20 14.96 -6.50
CA ALA A 136 1.27 15.39 -5.12
C ALA A 136 1.82 14.30 -4.20
N GLN A 137 2.59 14.72 -3.19
CA GLN A 137 3.09 13.84 -2.13
C GLN A 137 2.89 14.52 -0.78
N ASN A 138 2.11 13.89 0.10
CA ASN A 138 1.79 14.39 1.43
C ASN A 138 2.06 13.32 2.48
N GLY A 139 3.22 13.38 3.13
CA GLY A 139 3.66 12.35 4.07
C GLY A 139 3.77 10.99 3.37
N THR A 140 2.97 10.02 3.81
CA THR A 140 2.88 8.66 3.25
C THR A 140 1.90 8.53 2.09
N THR A 141 1.32 9.61 1.57
CA THR A 141 0.35 9.55 0.47
C THR A 141 0.96 10.09 -0.82
N LEU A 142 0.89 9.29 -1.88
CA LEU A 142 1.31 9.62 -3.24
C LEU A 142 0.08 9.70 -4.15
N GLU A 143 -0.03 10.76 -4.93
CA GLU A 143 -1.18 11.00 -5.80
C GLU A 143 -0.75 11.29 -7.24
N TRP A 144 -1.39 10.61 -8.18
CA TRP A 144 -1.37 10.92 -9.61
C TRP A 144 -2.78 11.32 -10.02
N THR A 145 -2.90 12.44 -10.72
CA THR A 145 -4.17 12.99 -11.18
C THR A 145 -4.79 12.14 -12.29
N ALA A 146 -6.09 12.33 -12.53
CA ALA A 146 -6.75 11.68 -13.65
C ALA A 146 -6.12 12.09 -14.99
N GLY A 147 -5.76 11.10 -15.79
CA GLY A 147 -5.08 11.24 -17.08
C GLY A 147 -3.55 11.24 -16.96
N ALA A 148 -2.98 11.07 -15.76
CA ALA A 148 -1.55 10.93 -15.60
C ALA A 148 -1.04 9.71 -16.37
N ASP A 149 0.09 9.89 -17.06
CA ASP A 149 0.83 8.79 -17.66
C ASP A 149 1.60 8.09 -16.56
N VAL A 150 1.21 6.84 -16.28
CA VAL A 150 1.85 5.98 -15.28
C VAL A 150 2.60 4.81 -15.91
N THR A 151 2.97 4.95 -17.18
CA THR A 151 3.84 3.98 -17.87
C THR A 151 5.13 3.79 -17.09
N ASP A 152 5.62 2.55 -17.05
CA ASP A 152 6.83 2.16 -16.32
C ASP A 152 6.77 2.50 -14.82
N PHE A 153 5.57 2.38 -14.22
CA PHE A 153 5.39 2.60 -12.79
C PHE A 153 6.34 1.72 -11.96
N GLU A 154 7.03 2.37 -11.03
CA GLU A 154 7.87 1.72 -10.03
C GLU A 154 7.86 2.57 -8.75
N LEU A 155 7.52 1.94 -7.64
CA LEU A 155 7.59 2.50 -6.30
C LEU A 155 8.45 1.60 -5.43
N GLU A 156 9.60 2.12 -5.01
CA GLU A 156 10.52 1.47 -4.09
C GLU A 156 10.46 2.17 -2.73
N LEU A 157 10.28 1.37 -1.69
CA LEU A 157 10.19 1.84 -0.32
C LEU A 157 11.23 1.13 0.54
N THR A 158 11.79 1.85 1.50
CA THR A 158 12.68 1.27 2.53
C THR A 158 12.08 1.50 3.91
N ALA A 159 12.15 0.48 4.76
CA ALA A 159 11.77 0.60 6.16
C ALA A 159 12.70 1.60 6.89
N ASP A 160 12.11 2.47 7.70
CA ASP A 160 12.81 3.38 8.58
C ASP A 160 13.63 2.57 9.59
N SER A 161 14.95 2.63 9.49
CA SER A 161 15.86 1.95 10.44
C SER A 161 15.75 2.52 11.89
N SER A 162 14.91 3.53 12.12
CA SER A 162 14.72 4.19 13.40
C SER A 162 13.95 3.37 14.45
N ALA A 163 13.38 2.21 14.07
CA ALA A 163 12.54 1.40 14.97
C ALA A 163 13.27 0.25 15.70
N THR A 164 14.60 0.12 15.59
CA THR A 164 15.38 -0.80 16.46
C THR A 164 16.29 -0.04 17.40
N SER A 165 15.71 0.79 18.27
CA SER A 165 16.33 1.03 19.59
C SER A 165 15.99 -0.15 20.48
N THR A 166 16.79 -1.21 20.44
CA THR A 166 16.73 -2.28 21.46
C THR A 166 16.93 -1.64 22.85
N PRO A 167 15.97 -1.72 23.78
CA PRO A 167 16.22 -1.34 25.17
C PRO A 167 17.07 -2.44 25.82
N GLY A 168 18.32 -2.12 26.13
CA GLY A 168 19.31 -3.04 26.73
C GLY A 168 20.39 -3.39 25.70
N PHE A 169 21.66 -3.05 25.87
CA PHE A 169 22.49 -3.26 27.05
C PHE A 169 23.39 -2.04 27.30
N GLY A 170 23.46 -1.62 28.57
CA GLY A 170 24.45 -0.66 29.00
C GLY A 170 25.85 -1.20 28.83
N PHE A 171 26.61 -0.65 27.89
CA PHE A 171 28.06 -0.66 27.97
C PHE A 171 28.50 0.63 28.67
N ALA A 172 28.26 0.68 29.99
CA ALA A 172 29.17 1.41 30.87
C ALA A 172 30.47 0.59 30.92
N GLY A 173 31.28 0.70 29.87
CA GLY A 173 32.66 0.20 29.84
C GLY A 173 33.52 1.05 30.77
N ALA A 174 33.34 0.85 32.08
CA ALA A 174 34.23 1.38 33.09
C ALA A 174 35.65 0.87 32.81
N SER A 175 36.55 1.80 32.52
CA SER A 175 37.97 1.55 32.34
C SER A 175 38.55 1.08 33.68
N ILE A 176 38.77 -0.23 33.84
CA ILE A 176 39.57 -0.73 34.97
C ILE A 176 41.04 -0.55 34.60
N ALA A 177 41.62 0.56 35.06
CA ALA A 177 43.05 0.73 35.16
C ALA A 177 43.57 -0.14 36.32
N LEU A 178 44.19 -1.28 36.02
CA LEU A 178 44.95 -2.05 37.00
C LEU A 178 46.31 -1.37 37.24
N LEU A 179 46.32 -0.44 38.20
CA LEU A 179 47.51 0.00 38.92
C LEU A 179 47.89 -1.09 39.94
N GLY A 180 49.04 -1.74 39.72
CA GLY A 180 49.62 -2.69 40.65
C GLY A 180 51.14 -2.55 40.68
N ALA A 181 51.62 -1.52 41.38
CA ALA A 181 53.02 -1.43 41.79
C ALA A 181 53.21 -2.20 43.10
N ALA A 182 54.14 -3.16 43.12
CA ALA A 182 54.80 -3.60 44.36
C ALA A 182 56.24 -4.05 44.06
N LEU A 183 57.15 -3.16 44.44
CA LEU A 183 58.58 -3.33 44.64
C LEU A 183 58.90 -4.35 45.75
N LEU A 184 60.16 -4.82 45.74
CA LEU A 184 60.93 -5.51 46.80
C LEU A 184 60.88 -7.06 46.75
N GLY A 185 61.99 -7.79 46.75
CA GLY A 185 63.37 -7.39 46.96
C GLY A 185 64.34 -8.51 46.62
N TYR A 186 65.44 -8.11 46.00
CA TYR A 186 66.62 -8.92 45.75
C TYR A 186 67.42 -9.03 47.05
N ARG A 187 67.68 -10.25 47.55
CA ARG A 187 68.90 -10.49 48.34
C ARG A 187 69.41 -11.91 48.15
N ARG A 188 70.57 -11.95 47.51
CA ARG A 188 71.45 -13.08 47.24
C ARG A 188 72.19 -13.47 48.52
N ARG A 189 72.51 -14.76 48.62
CA ARG A 189 73.54 -15.46 49.43
C ARG A 189 74.25 -14.68 50.54
#